data_AF-W9S3D5-F1
#
_entry.id   AF-W9S3D5-F1
#
_cell.length_a   1.000
_cell.length_b   1.000
_cell.length_c   1.000
_cell.angle_alpha   90.00
_cell.angle_beta   90.00
_cell.angle_gamma   90.00
#
_symmetry.space_group_name_H-M   'P 1'
#
loop_
_entity.id
_entity.type
_entity.pdbx_description
1 polymer ?
#
loop_
_entity_poly.entity_id
_entity_poly.type
_entity_poly.pdbx_seq_one_letter_code
_entity_poly.pdbx_strand_id
1 'polypeptide(L)'
;MWSMSTPVGPIPSNPTVAFTTPPNYAGRLSHLLAANGLNPLSSPTLLVEPTPRTISALKSYLPPPHSLNALFSAVASDLECPLLSPFGDREFTIAALGKDSELLYDEYLTKFGKNRDRIRVLVPLVAMPSGLVRSLRDGRRQRVLCTVPIIVDLEEPPVVPNFLRELESSRWIPVLVGTYETP
;
A
#
# COMPACT_ATOMS: atom_id res chain seq x y z
N MET A 1 -38.90 -50.83 28.84
CA MET A 1 -37.83 -49.90 29.23
C MET A 1 -36.78 -49.93 28.11
N TRP A 2 -36.95 -49.11 27.08
CA TRP A 2 -36.00 -49.00 25.97
C TRP A 2 -35.19 -47.73 26.17
N SER A 3 -33.89 -47.90 26.40
CA SER A 3 -32.95 -46.79 26.52
C SER A 3 -32.58 -46.33 25.11
N MET A 4 -33.05 -45.15 24.71
CA MET A 4 -32.54 -44.45 23.53
C MET A 4 -31.23 -43.77 23.92
N SER A 5 -30.10 -44.37 23.55
CA SER A 5 -28.83 -43.65 23.50
C SER A 5 -28.78 -42.89 22.18
N THR A 6 -29.02 -41.58 22.21
CA THR A 6 -28.73 -40.69 21.08
C THR A 6 -27.22 -40.67 20.85
N PRO A 7 -26.70 -40.97 19.65
CA PRO A 7 -25.30 -40.70 19.35
C PRO A 7 -25.13 -39.18 19.32
N VAL A 8 -24.33 -38.66 20.26
CA VAL A 8 -23.78 -37.31 20.16
C VAL A 8 -22.78 -37.35 19.01
N GLY A 9 -23.25 -37.04 17.79
CA GLY A 9 -22.39 -36.77 16.66
C GLY A 9 -21.48 -35.57 16.95
N PRO A 10 -20.30 -35.48 16.31
CA PRO A 10 -19.29 -34.50 16.67
C PRO A 10 -19.80 -33.05 16.53
N ILE A 11 -19.42 -32.26 17.54
CA ILE A 11 -19.56 -30.81 17.71
C ILE A 11 -19.11 -30.06 16.43
N PRO A 12 -19.75 -28.92 16.07
CA PRO A 12 -19.73 -28.34 14.74
C PRO A 12 -18.33 -28.10 14.17
N SER A 13 -18.16 -28.49 12.90
CA SER A 13 -17.05 -28.02 12.07
C SER A 13 -16.97 -26.50 12.15
N ASN A 14 -15.77 -25.97 12.38
CA ASN A 14 -15.50 -24.53 12.39
C ASN A 14 -16.24 -23.83 11.23
N PRO A 15 -16.92 -22.68 11.49
CA PRO A 15 -17.65 -21.96 10.45
C PRO A 15 -16.74 -21.61 9.29
N THR A 16 -17.19 -21.89 8.06
CA THR A 16 -16.46 -21.48 6.85
C THR A 16 -16.74 -20.02 6.54
N VAL A 17 -15.68 -19.24 6.35
CA VAL A 17 -15.78 -17.83 5.95
C VAL A 17 -15.11 -17.66 4.59
N ALA A 18 -15.92 -17.36 3.58
CA ALA A 18 -15.42 -16.96 2.28
C ALA A 18 -15.11 -15.46 2.26
N PHE A 19 -14.01 -15.07 1.61
CA PHE A 19 -13.64 -13.68 1.44
C PHE A 19 -12.99 -13.43 0.09
N THR A 20 -13.07 -12.19 -0.39
CA THR A 20 -12.71 -11.81 -1.77
C THR A 20 -11.53 -10.86 -1.88
N THR A 21 -10.80 -10.65 -0.78
CA THR A 21 -9.64 -9.75 -0.76
C THR A 21 -8.59 -10.13 -1.82
N PRO A 22 -7.84 -9.16 -2.37
CA PRO A 22 -6.77 -9.46 -3.32
C PRO A 22 -5.72 -10.44 -2.75
N PRO A 23 -5.03 -11.22 -3.61
CA PRO A 23 -4.16 -12.32 -3.18
C PRO A 23 -3.07 -11.93 -2.18
N ASN A 24 -2.51 -10.73 -2.30
CA ASN A 24 -1.46 -10.22 -1.41
C ASN A 24 -1.94 -9.99 0.05
N TYR A 25 -3.26 -9.90 0.28
CA TYR A 25 -3.87 -9.79 1.62
C TYR A 25 -4.44 -11.13 2.11
N ALA A 26 -4.78 -12.04 1.20
CA ALA A 26 -5.50 -13.27 1.49
C ALA A 26 -4.81 -14.16 2.53
N GLY A 27 -3.49 -14.32 2.45
CA GLY A 27 -2.74 -15.16 3.39
C GLY A 27 -2.84 -14.69 4.85
N ARG A 28 -2.72 -13.38 5.09
CA ARG A 28 -2.82 -12.81 6.44
C ARG A 28 -4.23 -12.92 7.00
N LEU A 29 -5.25 -12.64 6.16
CA LEU A 29 -6.64 -12.77 6.58
C LEU A 29 -7.01 -14.23 6.87
N SER A 30 -6.59 -15.17 6.02
CA SER A 30 -6.72 -16.61 6.28
C SER A 30 -6.11 -17.00 7.62
N HIS A 31 -4.88 -16.56 7.90
CA HIS A 31 -4.22 -16.86 9.16
C HIS A 31 -4.98 -16.31 10.36
N LEU A 32 -5.47 -15.06 10.29
CA LEU A 32 -6.27 -14.46 11.35
C LEU A 32 -7.60 -15.20 11.57
N LEU A 33 -8.31 -15.56 10.50
CA LEU A 33 -9.55 -16.31 10.57
C LEU A 33 -9.33 -17.71 11.18
N ALA A 34 -8.29 -18.42 10.72
CA ALA A 34 -7.92 -19.73 11.25
C ALA A 34 -7.54 -19.66 12.74
N ALA A 35 -6.78 -18.64 13.14
CA ALA A 35 -6.43 -18.40 14.54
C ALA A 35 -7.65 -18.13 15.44
N ASN A 36 -8.78 -17.71 14.86
CA ASN A 36 -10.05 -17.48 15.55
C ASN A 36 -11.03 -18.67 15.42
N GLY A 37 -10.56 -19.85 15.00
CA GLY A 37 -11.39 -21.05 14.91
C GLY A 37 -12.37 -21.06 13.74
N LEU A 38 -12.04 -20.35 12.65
CA LEU A 38 -12.82 -20.35 11.41
C LEU A 38 -12.09 -21.14 10.32
N ASN A 39 -12.83 -21.60 9.32
CA ASN A 39 -12.29 -22.23 8.12
C ASN A 39 -12.26 -21.19 6.98
N PRO A 40 -11.13 -20.51 6.72
CA PRO A 40 -11.04 -19.50 5.67
C PRO A 40 -11.11 -20.11 4.26
N LEU A 41 -11.92 -19.51 3.39
CA LEU A 41 -11.97 -19.80 1.96
C LEU A 41 -11.66 -18.52 1.17
N SER A 42 -10.46 -18.44 0.62
CA SER A 42 -10.07 -17.32 -0.23
C SER A 42 -10.65 -17.49 -1.64
N SER A 43 -11.38 -16.49 -2.13
CA SER A 43 -11.89 -16.41 -3.50
C SER A 43 -11.62 -15.01 -4.05
N PRO A 44 -10.36 -14.69 -4.43
CA PRO A 44 -9.99 -13.35 -4.86
C PRO A 44 -10.79 -12.91 -6.08
N THR A 45 -11.41 -11.73 -6.02
CA THR A 45 -12.16 -11.16 -7.15
C THR A 45 -11.40 -10.07 -7.89
N LEU A 46 -10.25 -9.66 -7.34
CA LEU A 46 -9.41 -8.58 -7.88
C LEU A 46 -7.94 -9.01 -7.85
N LEU A 47 -7.23 -8.70 -8.93
CA LEU A 47 -5.77 -8.78 -9.02
C LEU A 47 -5.20 -7.37 -8.98
N VAL A 48 -4.08 -7.21 -8.29
CA VAL A 48 -3.39 -5.94 -8.12
C VAL A 48 -1.98 -6.13 -8.66
N GLU A 49 -1.76 -5.72 -9.91
CA GLU A 49 -0.47 -5.85 -10.58
C GLU A 49 -0.04 -4.51 -11.20
N PRO A 50 1.23 -4.11 -11.05
CA PRO A 50 1.76 -2.95 -11.76
C PRO A 50 1.64 -3.12 -13.27
N THR A 51 1.15 -2.10 -13.97
CA THR A 51 1.18 -2.10 -15.44
C THR A 51 2.55 -1.61 -15.95
N PRO A 52 2.99 -2.00 -17.16
CA PRO A 52 4.17 -1.41 -17.80
C PRO A 52 4.10 0.13 -17.93
N ARG A 53 2.87 0.66 -18.05
CA ARG A 53 2.57 2.10 -18.07
C ARG A 53 2.85 2.74 -16.72
N THR A 54 2.43 2.12 -15.62
CA THR A 54 2.75 2.52 -14.24
C THR A 54 4.26 2.62 -14.05
N ILE A 55 4.98 1.56 -14.41
CA ILE A 55 6.44 1.48 -14.22
C ILE A 55 7.14 2.58 -15.03
N SER A 56 6.70 2.82 -16.27
CA SER A 56 7.25 3.88 -17.13
C SER A 56 6.96 5.28 -16.57
N ALA A 57 5.76 5.50 -16.02
CA ALA A 57 5.42 6.77 -15.38
C ALA A 57 6.23 7.02 -14.10
N LEU A 58 6.47 6.01 -13.26
CA LEU A 58 7.34 6.14 -12.10
C LEU A 58 8.77 6.53 -12.52
N LYS A 59 9.30 5.89 -13.56
CA LYS A 59 10.63 6.19 -14.10
C LYS A 59 10.79 7.61 -14.65
N SER A 60 9.72 8.33 -15.01
CA SER A 60 9.84 9.72 -15.48
C SER A 60 9.88 10.73 -14.35
N TYR A 61 9.32 10.42 -13.19
CA TYR A 61 9.26 11.34 -12.05
C TYR A 61 10.42 11.21 -11.07
N LEU A 62 11.07 10.04 -11.03
CA LEU A 62 12.13 9.74 -10.06
C LEU A 62 13.52 10.28 -10.44
N PRO A 63 13.96 10.33 -11.72
CA PRO A 63 15.23 10.94 -12.09
C PRO A 63 15.22 12.46 -11.87
N PRO A 64 16.40 13.08 -11.60
CA PRO A 64 16.54 14.53 -11.66
C PRO A 64 16.07 15.04 -13.04
N PRO A 65 15.34 16.17 -13.12
CA PRO A 65 15.40 17.33 -12.22
C PRO A 65 14.19 17.49 -11.26
N HIS A 66 13.34 16.49 -11.12
CA HIS A 66 12.11 16.65 -10.33
C HIS A 66 12.40 16.56 -8.82
N SER A 67 12.18 17.66 -8.09
CA SER A 67 12.27 17.75 -6.64
C SER A 67 11.08 17.03 -5.97
N LEU A 68 11.04 15.72 -6.13
CA LEU A 68 10.20 14.87 -5.30
C LEU A 68 10.85 14.77 -3.92
N ASN A 69 10.05 15.06 -2.89
CA ASN A 69 10.48 14.97 -1.50
C ASN A 69 9.80 13.81 -0.76
N ALA A 70 8.73 13.26 -1.33
CA ALA A 70 8.10 12.07 -0.80
C ALA A 70 7.51 11.15 -1.88
N LEU A 71 7.47 9.85 -1.58
CA LEU A 71 6.85 8.81 -2.38
C LEU A 71 5.96 7.92 -1.52
N PHE A 72 4.77 7.60 -2.02
CA PHE A 72 3.93 6.52 -1.51
C PHE A 72 3.95 5.35 -2.47
N SER A 73 4.64 4.23 -2.23
CA SER A 73 4.61 3.11 -3.18
C SER A 73 5.07 1.75 -2.61
N ALA A 74 4.40 0.68 -3.06
CA ALA A 74 4.83 -0.71 -3.05
C ALA A 74 5.45 -1.15 -4.40
N VAL A 75 5.37 -0.31 -5.44
CA VAL A 75 5.63 -0.66 -6.85
C VAL A 75 7.12 -0.55 -7.24
N ALA A 76 7.96 0.00 -6.38
CA ALA A 76 9.40 0.12 -6.69
C ALA A 76 10.17 -1.22 -6.66
N SER A 77 9.50 -2.34 -6.37
CA SER A 77 10.08 -3.68 -6.42
C SER A 77 10.70 -3.98 -7.79
N ASP A 78 10.09 -3.51 -8.87
CA ASP A 78 10.51 -3.79 -10.25
C ASP A 78 11.39 -2.69 -10.86
N LEU A 79 11.86 -1.74 -10.05
CA LEU A 79 12.72 -0.65 -10.52
C LEU A 79 14.20 -1.05 -10.40
N GLU A 80 14.80 -1.37 -11.54
CA GLU A 80 16.24 -1.56 -11.70
C GLU A 80 16.93 -0.20 -11.91
N CYS A 81 17.34 0.48 -10.82
CA CYS A 81 18.38 1.53 -10.77
C CYS A 81 18.24 2.36 -9.47
N PRO A 82 19.32 2.98 -8.95
CA PRO A 82 19.19 3.95 -7.87
C PRO A 82 18.34 5.14 -8.33
N LEU A 83 17.14 5.26 -7.76
CA LEU A 83 16.13 6.23 -8.16
C LEU A 83 16.46 7.66 -7.74
N LEU A 84 17.32 7.83 -6.73
CA LEU A 84 17.76 9.13 -6.23
C LEU A 84 19.22 9.38 -6.62
N SER A 85 19.52 10.64 -6.95
CA SER A 85 20.90 11.09 -7.12
C SER A 85 21.71 10.81 -5.83
N PRO A 86 22.94 10.26 -5.94
CA PRO A 86 23.81 10.08 -4.78
C PRO A 86 24.22 11.43 -4.16
N PHE A 87 24.17 12.51 -4.94
CA PHE A 87 24.51 13.87 -4.52
C PHE A 87 23.23 14.69 -4.29
N GLY A 88 23.07 15.22 -3.07
CA GLY A 88 21.99 16.14 -2.69
C GLY A 88 21.88 16.27 -1.17
N ASP A 89 21.59 17.47 -0.68
CA ASP A 89 21.57 17.76 0.76
C ASP A 89 20.18 17.57 1.41
N ARG A 90 19.19 17.16 0.62
CA ARG A 90 17.80 17.04 1.07
C ARG A 90 17.44 15.60 1.40
N GLU A 91 16.80 15.44 2.56
CA GLU A 91 16.12 14.22 2.98
C GLU A 91 14.94 13.92 2.04
N PHE A 92 14.81 12.64 1.67
CA PHE A 92 13.72 12.08 0.87
C PHE A 92 12.88 11.17 1.76
N THR A 93 11.58 11.43 1.85
CA THR A 93 10.67 10.65 2.70
C THR A 93 9.95 9.56 1.89
N ILE A 94 10.17 8.29 2.21
CA ILE A 94 9.36 7.18 1.70
C ILE A 94 8.30 6.87 2.74
N ALA A 95 7.05 6.93 2.33
CA ALA A 95 5.91 6.76 3.22
C ALA A 95 5.01 5.62 2.74
N ALA A 96 4.48 4.83 3.66
CA ALA A 96 3.61 3.71 3.32
C ALA A 96 2.48 3.54 4.33
N LEU A 97 1.41 2.89 3.87
CA LEU A 97 0.22 2.57 4.67
C LEU A 97 0.00 1.07 4.70
N GLY A 98 -0.49 0.57 5.85
CA GLY A 98 -0.94 -0.81 5.98
C GLY A 98 0.13 -1.82 5.56
N LYS A 99 -0.25 -2.78 4.71
CA LYS A 99 0.60 -3.88 4.26
C LYS A 99 1.84 -3.41 3.49
N ASP A 100 1.74 -2.29 2.78
CA ASP A 100 2.86 -1.74 2.00
C ASP A 100 4.02 -1.29 2.90
N SER A 101 3.75 -0.98 4.17
CA SER A 101 4.81 -0.65 5.13
C SER A 101 5.75 -1.83 5.43
N GLU A 102 5.28 -3.06 5.27
CA GLU A 102 6.09 -4.27 5.44
C GLU A 102 7.12 -4.44 4.30
N LEU A 103 6.92 -3.74 3.17
CA LEU A 103 7.85 -3.75 2.03
C LEU A 103 9.02 -2.77 2.21
N LEU A 104 8.99 -1.91 3.23
CA LEU A 104 10.03 -0.91 3.48
C LEU A 104 11.22 -1.49 4.28
N TYR A 105 11.74 -2.64 3.86
CA TYR A 105 12.95 -3.26 4.42
C TYR A 105 14.22 -2.75 3.71
N ASP A 106 15.39 -2.96 4.31
CA ASP A 106 16.62 -2.31 3.85
C ASP A 106 16.97 -2.60 2.39
N GLU A 107 16.82 -3.84 1.91
CA GLU A 107 17.06 -4.18 0.49
C GLU A 107 16.16 -3.36 -0.45
N TYR A 108 14.88 -3.16 -0.10
CA TYR A 108 13.98 -2.30 -0.87
C TYR A 108 14.47 -0.86 -0.90
N LEU A 109 14.94 -0.35 0.24
CA LEU A 109 15.40 1.03 0.37
C LEU A 109 16.72 1.29 -0.38
N THR A 110 17.58 0.26 -0.53
CA THR A 110 18.81 0.39 -1.34
C THR A 110 18.52 0.66 -2.82
N LYS A 111 17.33 0.30 -3.32
CA LYS A 111 16.90 0.62 -4.70
C LYS A 111 16.69 2.12 -4.90
N PHE A 112 16.42 2.88 -3.84
CA PHE A 112 16.26 4.32 -3.93
C PHE A 112 17.60 5.05 -3.91
N GLY A 113 18.61 4.50 -3.24
CA GLY A 113 19.94 5.08 -3.26
C GLY A 113 20.88 4.41 -2.27
N LYS A 114 22.18 4.58 -2.49
CA LYS A 114 23.23 4.03 -1.62
C LYS A 114 23.35 4.78 -0.28
N ASN A 115 22.86 6.02 -0.20
CA ASN A 115 22.97 6.85 1.00
C ASN A 115 21.67 6.75 1.83
N ARG A 116 21.68 5.84 2.82
CA ARG A 116 20.52 5.56 3.68
C ARG A 116 20.15 6.72 4.59
N ASP A 117 21.13 7.54 5.01
CA ASP A 117 20.94 8.68 5.91
C ASP A 117 20.05 9.77 5.30
N ARG A 118 19.90 9.74 3.97
CA ARG A 118 19.03 10.65 3.23
C ARG A 118 17.62 10.14 3.07
N ILE A 119 17.32 8.89 3.45
CA ILE A 119 16.02 8.26 3.28
C ILE A 119 15.32 8.17 4.63
N ARG A 120 14.29 8.97 4.80
CA ARG A 120 13.39 8.88 5.95
C ARG A 120 12.23 7.95 5.63
N VAL A 121 12.05 6.92 6.44
CA VAL A 121 10.87 6.05 6.35
C VAL A 121 9.78 6.59 7.26
N LEU A 122 8.56 6.68 6.73
CA LEU A 122 7.40 7.17 7.46
C LEU A 122 6.24 6.18 7.37
N VAL A 123 5.83 5.65 8.52
CA VAL A 123 4.63 4.82 8.67
C VAL A 123 3.77 5.50 9.74
N PRO A 124 2.53 5.90 9.42
CA PRO A 124 1.69 6.59 10.39
C PRO A 124 1.16 5.62 11.43
N LEU A 125 0.99 6.10 12.66
CA LEU A 125 0.42 5.32 13.76
C LEU A 125 -0.99 4.82 13.45
N VAL A 126 -1.76 5.64 12.74
CA VAL A 126 -3.10 5.31 12.25
C VAL A 126 -2.98 5.08 10.74
N ALA A 127 -3.20 3.84 10.31
CA ALA A 127 -3.05 3.40 8.92
C ALA A 127 -4.22 3.89 8.03
N MET A 128 -4.38 5.21 7.94
CA MET A 128 -5.35 5.90 7.09
C MET A 128 -4.66 7.01 6.28
N PRO A 129 -5.16 7.35 5.08
CA PRO A 129 -4.61 8.44 4.27
C PRO A 129 -4.42 9.75 5.05
N SER A 130 -5.41 10.15 5.86
CA SER A 130 -5.33 11.34 6.70
C SER A 130 -4.26 11.26 7.79
N GLY A 131 -4.08 10.08 8.39
CA GLY A 131 -3.00 9.81 9.34
C GLY A 131 -1.61 9.98 8.72
N LEU A 132 -1.48 9.66 7.44
CA LEU A 132 -0.27 9.83 6.64
C LEU A 132 0.04 11.31 6.38
N VAL A 133 -0.95 12.08 5.91
CA VAL A 133 -0.81 13.54 5.68
C VAL A 133 -0.38 14.24 6.95
N ARG A 134 -1.05 13.94 8.08
CA ARG A 134 -0.68 14.50 9.39
C ARG A 134 0.76 14.17 9.79
N SER A 135 1.22 12.96 9.48
CA SER A 135 2.58 12.51 9.81
C SER A 135 3.65 13.13 8.92
N LEU A 136 3.33 13.42 7.65
CA LEU A 136 4.20 14.15 6.72
C LEU A 136 4.41 15.60 7.14
N ARG A 137 3.45 16.17 7.88
CA ARG A 137 3.44 17.57 8.30
C ARG A 137 3.42 18.49 7.08
N ASP A 138 3.86 19.73 7.29
CA ASP A 138 3.83 20.78 6.29
C ASP A 138 4.74 20.51 5.10
N GLY A 139 4.17 20.55 3.90
CA GLY A 139 4.90 20.27 2.66
C GLY A 139 5.75 21.41 2.12
N ARG A 140 5.59 22.64 2.61
CA ARG A 140 6.34 23.82 2.14
C ARG A 140 6.37 23.97 0.60
N ARG A 141 5.27 23.63 -0.08
CA ARG A 141 5.11 23.58 -1.54
C ARG A 141 6.02 22.57 -2.27
N GLN A 142 6.49 21.55 -1.56
CA GLN A 142 7.22 20.45 -2.16
C GLN A 142 6.28 19.47 -2.86
N ARG A 143 6.83 18.74 -3.84
CA ARG A 143 6.08 17.74 -4.59
C ARG A 143 6.11 16.40 -3.86
N VAL A 144 4.97 15.71 -3.85
CA VAL A 144 4.83 14.36 -3.30
C VAL A 144 4.24 13.44 -4.37
N LEU A 145 4.93 12.34 -4.65
CA LEU A 145 4.46 11.35 -5.61
C LEU A 145 3.45 10.43 -4.93
N CYS A 146 2.21 10.51 -5.39
CA CYS A 146 1.08 9.72 -4.92
C CYS A 146 0.81 8.61 -5.91
N THR A 147 1.24 7.41 -5.55
CA THR A 147 0.92 6.24 -6.35
C THR A 147 -0.43 5.71 -5.89
N VAL A 148 -1.44 5.80 -6.75
CA VAL A 148 -2.83 5.46 -6.46
C VAL A 148 -3.38 4.56 -7.56
N PRO A 149 -4.34 3.67 -7.27
CA PRO A 149 -5.02 2.92 -8.31
C PRO A 149 -5.73 3.88 -9.29
N ILE A 150 -5.80 3.49 -10.56
CA ILE A 150 -6.70 4.12 -11.52
C ILE A 150 -7.95 3.25 -11.55
N ILE A 151 -9.09 3.85 -11.20
CA ILE A 151 -10.39 3.20 -11.33
C ILE A 151 -10.91 3.50 -12.73
N VAL A 152 -11.23 2.46 -13.49
CA VAL A 152 -11.81 2.55 -14.83
C VAL A 152 -13.26 2.07 -14.73
N ASP A 153 -14.19 2.79 -15.35
CA ASP A 153 -15.61 2.41 -15.46
C ASP A 153 -16.42 2.25 -14.14
N LEU A 154 -15.89 2.70 -13.01
CA LEU A 154 -16.58 2.77 -11.72
C LEU A 154 -16.46 4.17 -11.08
N GLU A 155 -17.47 4.57 -10.32
CA GLU A 155 -17.38 5.79 -9.50
C GLU A 155 -16.34 5.60 -8.40
N GLU A 156 -15.27 6.39 -8.45
CA GLU A 156 -14.20 6.32 -7.46
C GLU A 156 -14.75 6.71 -6.07
N PRO A 157 -14.60 5.83 -5.06
CA PRO A 157 -14.88 6.21 -3.69
C PRO A 157 -14.08 7.47 -3.32
N PRO A 158 -14.59 8.40 -2.51
CA PRO A 158 -13.96 9.70 -2.29
C PRO A 158 -12.65 9.64 -1.49
N VAL A 159 -12.02 8.48 -1.37
CA VAL A 159 -10.77 8.22 -0.65
C VAL A 159 -9.60 8.98 -1.28
N VAL A 160 -9.32 8.77 -2.57
CA VAL A 160 -8.21 9.44 -3.26
C VAL A 160 -8.46 10.94 -3.39
N PRO A 161 -9.65 11.42 -3.84
CA PRO A 161 -9.92 12.86 -3.90
C PRO A 161 -9.77 13.57 -2.54
N ASN A 162 -10.23 12.96 -1.45
CA ASN A 162 -10.08 13.55 -0.12
C ASN A 162 -8.61 13.56 0.33
N PHE A 163 -7.87 12.47 0.07
CA PHE A 163 -6.44 12.40 0.38
C PHE A 163 -5.63 13.50 -0.33
N LEU A 164 -5.89 13.73 -1.61
CA LEU A 164 -5.21 14.79 -2.38
C LEU A 164 -5.55 16.17 -1.83
N ARG A 165 -6.82 16.42 -1.51
CA ARG A 165 -7.26 17.69 -0.91
C ARG A 165 -6.57 17.94 0.43
N GLU A 166 -6.40 16.90 1.25
CA GLU A 166 -5.69 17.01 2.53
C GLU A 166 -4.20 17.33 2.34
N LEU A 167 -3.53 16.73 1.35
CA LEU A 167 -2.15 17.05 0.98
C LEU A 167 -2.01 18.51 0.55
N GLU A 168 -2.89 18.98 -0.34
CA GLU A 168 -2.92 20.37 -0.81
C GLU A 168 -3.16 21.35 0.34
N SER A 169 -4.10 21.04 1.24
CA SER A 169 -4.37 21.83 2.44
C SER A 169 -3.15 21.91 3.38
N SER A 170 -2.30 20.88 3.34
CA SER A 170 -1.03 20.80 4.08
C SER A 170 0.17 21.35 3.29
N ARG A 171 -0.09 22.12 2.22
CA ARG A 171 0.90 22.77 1.36
C ARG A 171 1.82 21.80 0.59
N TRP A 172 1.36 20.58 0.31
CA TRP A 172 2.01 19.68 -0.64
C TRP A 172 1.48 19.92 -2.07
N ILE A 173 2.30 19.60 -3.07
CA ILE A 173 1.88 19.54 -4.47
C ILE A 173 1.80 18.05 -4.86
N PRO A 174 0.62 17.41 -4.80
CA PRO A 174 0.49 16.01 -5.15
C PRO A 174 0.74 15.78 -6.64
N VAL A 175 1.49 14.73 -6.96
CA VAL A 175 1.73 14.25 -8.31
C VAL A 175 1.19 12.84 -8.38
N LEU A 176 0.11 12.65 -9.13
CA LEU A 176 -0.55 11.36 -9.26
C LEU A 176 0.19 10.46 -10.26
N VAL A 177 0.39 9.21 -9.87
CA VAL A 177 0.86 8.14 -10.75
C VAL A 177 -0.06 6.94 -10.56
N GLY A 178 -0.72 6.53 -11.64
CA GLY A 178 -1.55 5.33 -11.62
C GLY A 178 -0.72 4.08 -11.37
N THR A 179 -1.09 3.26 -10.38
CA THR A 179 -0.33 2.07 -10.00
C THR A 179 -0.81 0.80 -10.69
N TYR A 180 -2.11 0.61 -10.78
CA TYR A 180 -2.76 -0.54 -11.38
C TYR A 180 -4.20 -0.14 -11.72
N GLU A 181 -4.80 -0.88 -12.64
CA GLU A 181 -6.19 -0.67 -13.06
C GLU A 181 -7.05 -1.72 -12.35
N THR A 182 -8.13 -1.28 -11.72
CA THR A 182 -9.19 -2.17 -11.26
C THR A 182 -10.38 -2.02 -12.21
N PRO A 183 -10.80 -3.09 -12.92
CA PRO A 183 -12.04 -3.09 -13.69
C PRO A 183 -13.28 -3.11 -12.79
#